data_AF-A0A6P8B053-F1
#
_entry.id   AF-A0A6P8B053-F1
#
_cell.length_a   1.000
_cell.length_b   1.000
_cell.length_c   1.000
_cell.angle_alpha   90.00
_cell.angle_beta   90.00
_cell.angle_gamma   90.00
#
_symmetry.space_group_name_H-M   'P 1'
#
loop_
_entity.id
_entity.type
_entity.pdbx_description
1 polymer ?
#
loop_
_entity_poly.entity_id
_entity_poly.type
_entity_poly.pdbx_seq_one_letter_code
_entity_poly.pdbx_strand_id
1 'polypeptide(L)'
;MSQQHGYQPQPGMQSHQAPPPQDGKWESSLMNCTPCGSCCLSFWCPCILMGKTTARLEDPSLRDYSCVNADCLIMSGITFLGFPCIFITIKRMELRKRFGIAGSGLGDCCVSCWCGCCAVIQHDNEARRRLGEPGKDGQTFVQQGYQENPGMTMPK
;
A
#
# COMPACT_ATOMS: atom_id res chain seq x y z
N MET A 1 15.10 -2.90 53.26
CA MET A 1 14.48 -3.68 52.16
C MET A 1 14.25 -2.73 50.99
N SER A 2 15.27 -2.57 50.16
CA SER A 2 15.30 -1.67 49.00
C SER A 2 14.78 -2.43 47.78
N GLN A 3 13.59 -2.07 47.29
CA GLN A 3 13.03 -2.67 46.07
C GLN A 3 13.69 -2.03 44.84
N GLN A 4 14.50 -2.83 44.13
CA GLN A 4 15.01 -2.51 42.79
C GLN A 4 13.89 -2.77 41.77
N HIS A 5 13.21 -1.72 41.31
CA HIS A 5 12.38 -1.79 40.12
C HIS A 5 13.28 -1.82 38.89
N GLY A 6 13.42 -3.01 38.30
CA GLY A 6 14.12 -3.21 37.04
C GLY A 6 13.43 -2.42 35.91
N TYR A 7 14.21 -1.57 35.26
CA TYR A 7 13.81 -0.88 34.04
C TYR A 7 13.80 -1.90 32.89
N GLN A 8 12.61 -2.26 32.42
CA GLN A 8 12.43 -3.12 31.25
C GLN A 8 12.58 -2.25 30.00
N PRO A 9 13.53 -2.52 29.08
CA PRO A 9 13.71 -1.70 27.89
C PRO A 9 12.45 -1.80 27.00
N GLN A 10 11.92 -0.65 26.59
CA GLN A 10 10.86 -0.57 25.60
C GLN A 10 11.31 -1.26 24.29
N PRO A 11 10.47 -2.08 23.65
CA PRO A 11 10.79 -2.58 22.32
C PRO A 11 10.92 -1.36 21.40
N GLY A 12 12.11 -1.22 20.81
CA GLY A 12 12.47 -0.09 19.99
C GLY A 12 11.44 0.13 18.88
N MET A 13 11.03 1.39 18.71
CA MET A 13 10.36 1.85 17.50
C MET A 13 11.30 1.56 16.33
N GLN A 14 11.10 0.42 15.66
CA GLN A 14 11.72 0.15 14.38
C GLN A 14 11.14 1.19 13.43
N SER A 15 11.94 2.22 13.14
CA SER A 15 11.67 3.19 12.09
C SER A 15 11.32 2.43 10.81
N HIS A 16 10.05 2.49 10.39
CA HIS A 16 9.57 1.91 9.14
C HIS A 16 10.22 2.63 7.96
N GLN A 17 11.46 2.27 7.64
CA GLN A 17 12.07 2.62 6.38
C GLN A 17 11.32 1.86 5.29
N ALA A 18 10.78 2.59 4.32
CA ALA A 18 10.25 2.01 3.10
C ALA A 18 11.35 1.10 2.51
N PRO A 19 11.01 -0.13 2.07
CA PRO A 19 12.01 -1.04 1.52
C PRO A 19 12.78 -0.36 0.38
N PRO A 20 14.08 -0.70 0.22
CA PRO A 20 14.90 -0.14 -0.85
C PRO A 20 14.19 -0.32 -2.20
N PRO A 21 14.32 0.61 -3.16
CA PRO A 21 13.63 0.55 -4.44
C PRO A 21 14.01 -0.73 -5.18
N GLN A 22 13.18 -1.76 -5.04
CA GLN A 22 13.26 -3.02 -5.76
C GLN A 22 12.73 -2.79 -7.18
N ASP A 23 13.53 -3.24 -8.15
CA ASP A 23 13.34 -3.32 -9.61
C ASP A 23 12.19 -2.49 -10.16
N GLY A 24 12.51 -1.49 -11.00
CA GLY A 24 11.62 -0.42 -11.47
C GLY A 24 10.40 -0.81 -12.32
N LYS A 25 9.70 -1.90 -12.01
CA LYS A 25 8.45 -2.38 -12.60
C LYS A 25 7.41 -2.58 -11.50
N TRP A 26 6.14 -2.59 -11.90
CA TRP A 26 5.05 -2.95 -11.00
C TRP A 26 5.13 -4.43 -10.66
N GLU A 27 5.08 -4.80 -9.37
CA GLU A 27 5.00 -6.20 -8.96
C GLU A 27 3.55 -6.70 -8.98
N SER A 28 2.60 -5.80 -8.71
CA SER A 28 1.18 -6.05 -8.87
C SER A 28 0.75 -5.89 -10.33
N SER A 29 -0.11 -6.79 -10.81
CA SER A 29 -0.68 -6.68 -12.15
C SER A 29 -1.96 -5.82 -12.16
N LEU A 30 -2.19 -5.06 -13.23
CA LEU A 30 -3.37 -4.20 -13.41
C LEU A 30 -4.69 -4.98 -13.35
N MET A 31 -4.74 -6.17 -13.94
CA MET A 31 -5.95 -7.00 -14.02
C MET A 31 -6.10 -7.96 -12.83
N ASN A 32 -5.29 -7.82 -11.79
CA ASN A 32 -5.35 -8.73 -10.65
C ASN A 32 -6.40 -8.26 -9.63
N CYS A 33 -7.65 -8.71 -9.78
CA CYS A 33 -8.78 -8.38 -8.90
C CYS A 33 -8.75 -9.14 -7.55
N THR A 34 -7.61 -9.66 -7.14
CA THR A 34 -7.44 -10.31 -5.83
C THR A 34 -6.79 -9.36 -4.84
N PRO A 35 -7.29 -9.23 -3.60
CA PRO A 35 -8.44 -9.93 -3.03
C PRO A 35 -9.78 -9.36 -3.50
N CYS A 36 -10.79 -10.24 -3.64
CA CYS A 36 -12.11 -9.91 -4.17
C CYS A 36 -12.80 -8.76 -3.39
N GLY A 37 -12.54 -8.65 -2.09
CA GLY A 37 -13.01 -7.54 -1.25
C GLY A 37 -12.47 -6.17 -1.70
N SER A 38 -11.18 -6.07 -2.06
CA SER A 38 -10.62 -4.84 -2.63
C SER A 38 -11.20 -4.56 -4.02
N CYS A 39 -11.52 -5.59 -4.81
CA CYS A 39 -12.19 -5.40 -6.10
C CYS A 39 -13.59 -4.81 -5.95
N CYS A 40 -14.42 -5.38 -5.06
CA CYS A 40 -15.74 -4.84 -4.76
C CYS A 40 -15.64 -3.43 -4.18
N LEU A 41 -14.74 -3.21 -3.21
CA LEU A 41 -14.57 -1.88 -2.62
C LEU A 41 -14.08 -0.86 -3.65
N SER A 42 -13.20 -1.24 -4.56
CA SER A 42 -12.74 -0.37 -5.65
C SER A 42 -13.86 -0.01 -6.63
N PHE A 43 -14.81 -0.91 -6.84
CA PHE A 43 -15.90 -0.69 -7.79
C PHE A 43 -17.00 0.18 -7.17
N TRP A 44 -17.40 -0.13 -5.95
CA TRP A 44 -18.50 0.56 -5.26
C TRP A 44 -18.06 1.83 -4.53
N CYS A 45 -16.86 1.86 -3.97
CA CYS A 45 -16.32 2.95 -3.17
C CYS A 45 -14.81 3.17 -3.42
N PRO A 46 -14.39 3.56 -4.64
CA PRO A 46 -12.97 3.71 -4.99
C PRO A 46 -12.23 4.72 -4.10
N CYS A 47 -12.94 5.72 -3.56
CA CYS A 47 -12.40 6.72 -2.63
C CYS A 47 -11.91 6.11 -1.30
N ILE A 48 -12.63 5.13 -0.75
CA ILE A 48 -12.25 4.47 0.51
C ILE A 48 -10.98 3.64 0.30
N LEU A 49 -10.92 2.87 -0.80
CA LEU A 49 -9.76 2.04 -1.09
C LEU A 49 -8.51 2.88 -1.38
N MET A 50 -8.65 3.98 -2.13
CA MET A 50 -7.55 4.91 -2.39
C MET A 50 -7.11 5.64 -1.11
N GLY A 51 -8.06 6.06 -0.27
CA GLY A 51 -7.78 6.66 1.03
C GLY A 51 -7.04 5.70 1.96
N LYS A 52 -7.45 4.43 2.00
CA LYS A 52 -6.74 3.35 2.73
C LYS A 52 -5.32 3.15 2.21
N THR A 53 -5.17 3.11 0.89
CA THR A 53 -3.88 2.92 0.25
C THR A 53 -2.95 4.07 0.59
N THR A 54 -3.41 5.33 0.49
CA THR A 54 -2.58 6.49 0.84
C THR A 54 -2.20 6.48 2.32
N ALA A 55 -3.17 6.23 3.21
CA ALA A 55 -2.89 6.12 4.65
C ALA A 55 -1.84 5.04 4.96
N ARG A 56 -1.86 3.92 4.23
CA ARG A 56 -0.84 2.87 4.37
C ARG A 56 0.55 3.33 3.92
N LEU A 57 0.62 4.18 2.89
CA LEU A 57 1.89 4.74 2.43
C LEU A 57 2.48 5.75 3.42
N GLU A 58 1.65 6.34 4.29
CA GLU A 58 2.07 7.25 5.35
C GLU A 58 2.42 6.50 6.63
N ASP A 59 1.52 5.62 7.08
CA ASP A 59 1.69 4.73 8.22
C ASP A 59 1.26 3.29 7.84
N PRO A 60 2.23 2.38 7.63
CA PRO A 60 1.95 0.98 7.33
C PRO A 60 1.14 0.25 8.41
N SER A 61 1.19 0.71 9.66
CA SER A 61 0.46 0.09 10.78
C SER A 61 -1.04 0.44 10.80
N LEU A 62 -1.45 1.48 10.05
CA LEU A 62 -2.84 1.96 9.95
C LEU A 62 -3.52 2.16 11.32
N ARG A 63 -2.76 2.57 12.35
CA ARG A 63 -3.27 2.64 13.74
C ARG A 63 -4.35 3.69 13.93
N ASP A 64 -4.18 4.86 13.33
CA ASP A 64 -5.11 6.00 13.41
C ASP A 64 -5.94 6.15 12.11
N TYR A 65 -6.08 5.07 11.34
CA TYR A 65 -6.79 5.11 10.06
C TYR A 65 -8.32 5.17 10.25
N SER A 66 -8.94 6.12 9.55
CA SER A 66 -10.39 6.19 9.36
C SER A 66 -10.76 5.97 7.90
N CYS A 67 -11.87 5.27 7.65
CA CYS A 67 -12.36 4.96 6.30
C CYS A 67 -12.75 6.22 5.50
N VAL A 68 -13.20 7.27 6.18
CA VAL A 68 -13.47 8.59 5.60
C VAL A 68 -12.37 9.54 6.04
N ASN A 69 -11.28 9.56 5.28
CA ASN A 69 -10.15 10.45 5.49
C ASN A 69 -10.11 11.58 4.44
N ALA A 70 -9.16 12.50 4.58
CA ALA A 70 -9.02 13.65 3.67
C ALA A 70 -8.90 13.20 2.20
N ASP A 71 -8.10 12.18 1.91
CA ASP A 71 -7.97 11.63 0.55
C ASP A 71 -9.27 11.05 0.01
N CYS A 72 -10.05 10.36 0.85
CA CYS A 72 -11.37 9.86 0.48
C CYS A 72 -12.32 11.00 0.12
N LEU A 73 -12.33 12.09 0.90
CA LEU A 73 -13.17 13.27 0.64
C LEU A 73 -12.73 14.01 -0.62
N ILE A 74 -11.42 14.22 -0.81
CA ILE A 74 -10.85 14.86 -2.01
C ILE A 74 -11.18 14.05 -3.25
N MET A 75 -10.96 12.74 -3.22
CA MET A 75 -11.30 11.86 -4.35
C MET A 75 -12.79 11.88 -4.65
N SER A 76 -13.64 11.86 -3.62
CA SER A 76 -15.09 11.95 -3.80
C SER A 76 -15.47 13.26 -4.48
N GLY A 77 -14.95 14.40 -4.00
CA GLY A 77 -15.18 15.71 -4.61
C GLY A 77 -14.73 15.78 -6.07
N ILE A 78 -13.53 15.30 -6.40
CA ILE A 78 -13.01 15.27 -7.78
C ILE A 78 -13.86 14.34 -8.67
N THR A 79 -14.36 13.24 -8.10
CA THR A 79 -15.28 12.32 -8.81
C THR A 79 -16.61 13.00 -9.11
N PHE A 80 -17.16 13.75 -8.16
CA PHE A 80 -18.37 14.56 -8.39
C PHE A 80 -18.18 15.63 -9.47
N LEU A 81 -16.97 16.16 -9.63
CA LEU A 81 -16.61 17.08 -10.71
C LEU A 81 -16.40 16.38 -12.07
N GLY A 82 -16.51 15.05 -12.14
CA GLY A 82 -16.44 14.28 -13.38
C GLY A 82 -15.03 13.86 -13.82
N PHE A 83 -14.00 14.09 -13.00
CA PHE A 83 -12.61 13.81 -13.37
C PHE A 83 -11.87 12.85 -12.40
N PRO A 84 -12.45 11.68 -12.05
CA PRO A 84 -11.82 10.75 -11.11
C PRO A 84 -10.44 10.26 -11.60
N CYS A 85 -10.23 10.19 -12.91
CA CYS A 85 -8.98 9.75 -13.52
C CYS A 85 -7.78 10.64 -13.16
N ILE A 86 -7.99 11.96 -12.97
CA ILE A 86 -6.91 12.89 -12.63
C ILE A 86 -6.34 12.55 -11.26
N PHE A 87 -7.21 12.36 -10.27
CA PHE A 87 -6.78 12.01 -8.92
C PHE A 87 -6.09 10.64 -8.87
N ILE A 88 -6.64 9.64 -9.56
CA ILE A 88 -6.04 8.30 -9.66
C ILE A 88 -4.65 8.40 -10.31
N THR A 89 -4.50 9.18 -11.37
CA THR A 89 -3.21 9.39 -12.05
C THR A 89 -2.19 10.06 -11.13
N ILE A 90 -2.58 11.09 -10.38
CA ILE A 90 -1.70 11.77 -9.41
C ILE A 90 -1.20 10.77 -8.36
N LYS A 91 -2.10 9.98 -7.77
CA LYS A 91 -1.73 8.98 -6.76
C LYS A 91 -0.86 7.87 -7.35
N ARG A 92 -1.10 7.48 -8.60
CA ARG A 92 -0.26 6.53 -9.34
C ARG A 92 1.17 7.04 -9.51
N MET A 93 1.33 8.29 -9.94
CA MET A 93 2.64 8.91 -10.10
C MET A 93 3.40 9.00 -8.77
N GLU A 94 2.70 9.36 -7.69
CA GLU A 94 3.27 9.40 -6.34
C GLU A 94 3.77 8.02 -5.90
N LEU A 95 2.98 6.97 -6.14
CA LEU A 95 3.36 5.59 -5.83
C LEU A 95 4.61 5.14 -6.59
N ARG A 96 4.68 5.49 -7.88
CA ARG A 96 5.84 5.21 -8.73
C ARG A 96 7.09 5.93 -8.25
N LYS A 97 6.94 7.20 -7.83
CA LYS A 97 8.04 8.00 -7.28
C LYS A 97 8.53 7.41 -5.96
N ARG A 98 7.61 6.99 -5.08
CA ARG A 98 7.94 6.37 -3.78
C ARG A 98 8.68 5.04 -3.92
N PHE A 99 8.27 4.20 -4.87
CA PHE A 99 8.82 2.86 -5.05
C PHE A 99 9.84 2.73 -6.18
N GLY A 100 10.17 3.80 -6.89
CA GLY A 100 11.14 3.78 -8.00
C GLY A 100 10.65 3.07 -9.27
N ILE A 101 9.34 3.04 -9.53
CA ILE A 101 8.73 2.29 -10.66
C ILE A 101 8.77 3.13 -11.97
N ALA A 102 9.36 2.60 -13.04
CA ALA A 102 9.61 3.30 -14.32
C ALA A 102 8.41 3.33 -15.29
N GLY A 103 8.04 4.52 -15.80
CA GLY A 103 6.87 4.72 -16.67
C GLY A 103 6.48 6.19 -16.84
N SER A 104 5.36 6.46 -17.50
CA SER A 104 4.97 7.81 -17.95
C SER A 104 3.60 8.26 -17.44
N GLY A 105 3.48 9.55 -17.11
CA GLY A 105 2.21 10.14 -16.66
C GLY A 105 1.07 10.04 -17.67
N LEU A 106 1.39 10.04 -18.98
CA LEU A 106 0.39 9.84 -20.04
C LEU A 106 -0.17 8.41 -20.02
N GLY A 107 0.70 7.40 -19.86
CA GLY A 107 0.29 6.01 -19.73
C GLY A 107 -0.53 5.77 -18.46
N ASP A 108 -0.14 6.43 -17.37
CA ASP A 108 -0.89 6.41 -16.11
C ASP A 108 -2.27 7.06 -16.24
N CYS A 109 -2.40 8.16 -17.01
CA CYS A 109 -3.67 8.79 -17.34
C CYS A 109 -4.58 7.87 -18.16
N CYS A 110 -4.05 7.27 -19.23
CA CYS A 110 -4.76 6.30 -20.06
C CYS A 110 -5.32 5.15 -19.21
N VAL A 111 -4.49 4.53 -18.38
CA VAL A 111 -4.91 3.41 -17.51
C VAL A 111 -5.98 3.87 -16.50
N SER A 112 -5.81 5.06 -15.92
CA SER A 112 -6.76 5.63 -14.95
C SER A 112 -8.11 6.00 -15.57
N CYS A 113 -8.13 6.43 -16.83
CA CYS A 113 -9.33 6.75 -17.59
C CYS A 113 -10.08 5.51 -18.07
N TRP A 114 -9.37 4.48 -18.57
CA TRP A 114 -10.00 3.29 -19.14
C TRP A 114 -10.35 2.21 -18.11
N CYS A 115 -9.52 2.02 -17.07
CA CYS A 115 -9.84 1.12 -15.97
C CYS A 115 -9.39 1.70 -14.62
N GLY A 116 -10.13 2.73 -14.16
CA GLY A 116 -9.85 3.36 -12.87
C GLY A 116 -9.89 2.38 -11.69
N CYS A 117 -10.82 1.40 -11.68
CA CYS A 117 -10.87 0.39 -10.63
C CYS A 117 -9.63 -0.51 -10.62
N CYS A 118 -9.18 -0.98 -11.80
CA CYS A 118 -7.95 -1.75 -11.95
C CYS A 118 -6.74 -0.97 -11.40
N ALA A 119 -6.66 0.33 -11.72
CA ALA A 119 -5.57 1.18 -11.26
C ALA A 119 -5.57 1.32 -9.73
N VAL A 120 -6.74 1.56 -9.12
CA VAL A 120 -6.89 1.66 -7.66
C VAL A 120 -6.52 0.33 -6.98
N ILE A 121 -6.96 -0.81 -7.51
CA ILE A 121 -6.61 -2.15 -6.99
C ILE A 121 -5.11 -2.41 -7.12
N GLN A 122 -4.50 -2.05 -8.25
CA GLN A 122 -3.05 -2.18 -8.41
C GLN A 122 -2.31 -1.35 -7.35
N HIS A 123 -2.78 -0.14 -7.04
CA HIS A 123 -2.16 0.68 -6.00
C HIS A 123 -2.26 0.02 -4.62
N ASP A 124 -3.43 -0.48 -4.23
CA ASP A 124 -3.62 -1.19 -2.96
C ASP A 124 -2.72 -2.43 -2.90
N ASN A 125 -2.72 -3.26 -3.96
CA ASN A 125 -1.92 -4.47 -4.01
C ASN A 125 -0.41 -4.18 -3.96
N GLU A 126 0.07 -3.15 -4.65
CA GLU A 126 1.48 -2.75 -4.58
C GLU A 126 1.85 -2.28 -3.16
N ALA A 127 1.01 -1.44 -2.56
CA ALA A 127 1.23 -0.95 -1.20
C ALA A 127 1.22 -2.10 -0.18
N ARG A 128 0.28 -3.04 -0.29
CA ARG A 128 0.20 -4.23 0.58
C ARG A 128 1.41 -5.14 0.41
N ARG A 129 1.86 -5.34 -0.82
CA ARG A 129 2.99 -6.22 -1.12
C ARG A 129 4.31 -5.65 -0.60
N ARG A 130 4.53 -4.35 -0.77
CA ARG A 130 5.78 -3.69 -0.35
C ARG A 130 5.80 -3.33 1.14
N LEU A 131 4.67 -2.92 1.71
CA LEU A 131 4.61 -2.44 3.09
C LEU A 131 4.06 -3.46 4.07
N GLY A 132 3.52 -4.58 3.59
CA GLY A 132 2.89 -5.60 4.42
C GLY A 132 1.43 -5.30 4.76
N GLU A 133 0.79 -6.29 5.38
CA GLU A 133 -0.55 -6.12 5.95
C GLU A 133 -0.46 -5.73 7.42
N PRO A 134 -1.32 -4.82 7.91
CA PRO A 134 -1.48 -4.62 9.33
C PRO A 134 -2.01 -5.91 9.95
N GLY A 135 -1.25 -6.52 10.86
CA GLY A 135 -1.71 -7.59 11.72
C GLY A 135 -2.84 -7.11 12.62
N LYS A 136 -3.66 -8.04 13.12
CA LYS A 136 -4.79 -7.75 14.01
C LYS A 136 -4.40 -6.98 15.28
N ASP A 137 -3.12 -6.99 15.64
CA ASP A 137 -2.55 -6.34 16.82
C ASP A 137 -1.76 -5.04 16.48
N GLY A 138 -1.93 -4.48 15.27
CA GLY A 138 -1.23 -3.28 14.82
C GLY A 138 0.24 -3.48 14.44
N GLN A 139 0.70 -4.74 14.38
CA GLN A 139 2.04 -5.11 13.90
C GLN A 139 2.01 -5.34 12.39
N THR A 140 2.82 -4.61 11.63
CA THR A 140 2.91 -4.76 10.18
C THR A 140 3.67 -6.05 9.83
N PHE A 141 3.02 -7.02 9.20
CA PHE A 141 3.69 -8.20 8.65
C PHE A 141 4.12 -7.90 7.21
N VAL A 142 5.37 -7.50 7.04
CA VAL A 142 5.98 -7.42 5.70
C VAL A 142 6.20 -8.85 5.23
N GLN A 143 5.43 -9.29 4.23
CA GLN A 143 5.61 -10.60 3.61
C GLN A 143 6.84 -10.54 2.70
N GLN A 144 8.03 -10.59 3.31
CA GLN A 144 9.28 -10.77 2.58
C GLN A 144 9.18 -12.11 1.82
N GLY A 145 9.31 -12.05 0.49
CA GLY A 145 9.38 -13.23 -0.35
C GLY A 145 10.41 -14.21 0.20
N TYR A 146 10.10 -15.51 0.12
CA TYR A 146 10.94 -16.60 0.63
C TYR A 146 12.42 -16.38 0.30
N GLN A 147 13.21 -16.02 1.32
CA GLN A 147 14.65 -15.89 1.19
C GLN A 147 15.22 -17.28 1.45
N GLU A 148 15.65 -17.96 0.39
CA GLU A 148 16.28 -19.28 0.49
C GLU A 148 17.48 -19.17 1.45
N ASN A 149 17.42 -19.87 2.57
CA ASN A 149 18.54 -19.96 3.51
C ASN A 149 19.58 -20.89 2.88
N PRO A 150 20.85 -20.46 2.68
CA PRO A 150 21.89 -21.28 2.02
C PRO A 150 22.41 -22.45 2.88
N GLY A 151 21.56 -23.06 3.71
CA GLY A 151 21.94 -24.04 4.73
C GLY A 151 21.22 -25.40 4.69
N MET A 152 20.28 -25.64 3.79
CA MET A 152 19.61 -26.96 3.69
C MET A 152 20.09 -27.73 2.47
N THR A 153 21.33 -28.20 2.51
CA THR A 153 21.73 -29.32 1.65
C THR A 153 21.03 -30.58 2.15
N MET A 154 20.07 -31.07 1.35
CA MET A 154 19.42 -32.35 1.56
C MET A 154 20.46 -33.47 1.45
N PRO A 155 20.65 -34.32 2.48
CA PRO A 155 21.47 -35.52 2.33
C PRO A 155 20.78 -36.51 1.39
N LYS A 156 21.58 -37.14 0.53
CA LYS A 156 21.19 -38.14 -0.47
C LYS A 156 20.57 -39.39 0.13
#